data_AF-A0A2T2UNP4-F1
#
_entry.id   AF-A0A2T2UNP4-F1
#
_cell.length_a   1.000
_cell.length_b   1.000
_cell.length_c   1.000
_cell.angle_alpha   90.00
_cell.angle_beta   90.00
_cell.angle_gamma   90.00
#
_symmetry.space_group_name_H-M   'P 1'
#
loop_
_entity.id
_entity.type
_entity.pdbx_description
1 polymer ?
#
loop_
_entity_poly.entity_id
_entity_poly.type
_entity_poly.pdbx_seq_one_letter_code
_entity_poly.pdbx_strand_id
1 'polypeptide(L)'
;MTDSVDDRYSIRVEWSERDEAFKASCPAFPGLSAFGDTRGEALEEANVALSLFVEDYLEEGDELPEPRRATEYSGQTRLRMPKWLHAALSEEAERQDVSLNMLMVSFLARQIGKEQERSRITDILMDFTKNVQRVLPQAVNAQDSTYTQAASGGEYIQDPVVRNLKSGSSNQ
;
A
#
# COMPACT_ATOMS: atom_id res chain seq x y z
N MET A 1 -5.15 23.53 -32.13
CA MET A 1 -4.61 23.01 -30.87
C MET A 1 -3.30 22.36 -31.25
N THR A 2 -2.21 23.09 -31.05
CA THR A 2 -0.84 22.62 -31.32
C THR A 2 -0.55 21.50 -30.33
N ASP A 3 -0.27 20.32 -30.85
CA ASP A 3 0.16 19.15 -30.09
C ASP A 3 1.54 19.51 -29.49
N SER A 4 1.60 19.89 -28.19
CA SER A 4 2.87 20.23 -27.57
C SER A 4 3.70 18.96 -27.39
N VAL A 5 5.02 19.04 -27.57
CA VAL A 5 5.92 17.88 -27.39
C VAL A 5 5.80 17.30 -25.97
N ASP A 6 5.49 18.18 -25.02
CA ASP A 6 5.36 17.94 -23.58
C ASP A 6 4.18 17.01 -23.25
N ASP A 7 3.07 17.11 -24.01
CA ASP A 7 1.83 16.35 -23.78
C ASP A 7 2.02 14.84 -23.96
N ARG A 8 3.14 14.42 -24.56
CA ARG A 8 3.47 13.01 -24.78
C ARG A 8 4.12 12.34 -23.57
N TYR A 9 4.58 13.11 -22.58
CA TYR A 9 5.22 12.58 -21.39
C TYR A 9 4.21 12.24 -20.30
N SER A 10 4.41 11.09 -19.65
CA SER A 10 3.58 10.69 -18.53
C SER A 10 4.05 11.35 -17.23
N ILE A 11 3.10 11.89 -16.46
CA ILE A 11 3.32 12.38 -15.10
C ILE A 11 2.65 11.42 -14.13
N ARG A 12 3.39 10.99 -13.11
CA ARG A 12 2.89 10.20 -11.99
C ARG A 12 2.71 11.10 -10.78
N VAL A 13 1.52 11.07 -10.18
CA VAL A 13 1.21 11.76 -8.93
C VAL A 13 0.96 10.75 -7.82
N GLU A 14 1.66 10.89 -6.71
CA GLU A 14 1.56 10.04 -5.53
C GLU A 14 1.57 10.86 -4.23
N TRP A 15 0.96 10.33 -3.17
CA TRP A 15 1.04 10.96 -1.85
C TRP A 15 2.38 10.62 -1.20
N SER A 16 3.10 11.63 -0.71
CA SER A 16 4.34 11.46 0.04
C SER A 16 4.08 11.67 1.53
N GLU A 17 4.09 10.59 2.31
CA GLU A 17 3.97 10.68 3.78
C GLU A 17 5.15 11.43 4.41
N ARG A 18 6.31 11.45 3.75
CA ARG A 18 7.50 12.17 4.24
C ARG A 18 7.37 13.67 4.10
N ASP A 19 6.78 14.11 2.98
CA ASP A 19 6.72 15.52 2.60
C ASP A 19 5.33 16.12 2.89
N GLU A 20 4.40 15.31 3.43
CA GLU A 20 3.00 15.66 3.74
C GLU A 20 2.27 16.35 2.56
N ALA A 21 2.62 15.96 1.33
CA ALA A 21 2.15 16.59 0.10
C ALA A 21 2.01 15.58 -1.05
N PHE A 22 1.26 15.94 -2.09
CA PHE A 22 1.29 15.20 -3.35
C PHE A 22 2.57 15.50 -4.10
N LYS A 23 3.29 14.45 -4.47
CA LYS A 23 4.48 14.52 -5.30
C LYS A 23 4.14 14.10 -6.72
N ALA A 24 4.44 14.96 -7.67
CA ALA A 24 4.39 14.66 -9.09
C ALA A 24 5.80 14.45 -9.64
N SER A 25 5.96 13.48 -10.53
CA SER A 25 7.25 13.19 -11.19
C SER A 25 7.05 12.72 -12.62
N CYS A 26 8.04 12.97 -13.48
CA CYS A 26 8.06 12.46 -14.84
C CYS A 26 9.14 11.36 -14.96
N PRO A 27 8.79 10.09 -15.24
CA PRO A 27 9.79 9.03 -15.34
C PRO A 27 10.82 9.22 -16.46
N ALA A 28 10.51 10.02 -17.48
CA ALA A 28 11.46 10.36 -18.56
C ALA A 28 12.51 11.38 -18.12
N PHE A 29 12.18 12.19 -17.10
CA PHE A 29 13.07 13.20 -16.51
C PHE A 29 13.23 12.90 -15.02
N PRO A 30 14.19 12.04 -14.62
CA PRO A 30 14.37 11.65 -13.21
C PRO A 30 14.64 12.82 -12.25
N GLY A 31 15.10 13.97 -12.77
CA GLY A 31 15.29 15.21 -12.01
C GLY A 31 14.02 16.06 -11.84
N LEU A 32 12.93 15.75 -12.55
CA LEU A 32 11.68 16.49 -12.47
C LEU A 32 10.83 15.95 -11.32
N SER A 33 10.66 16.79 -10.31
CA SER A 33 9.68 16.58 -9.25
C SER A 33 9.02 17.88 -8.86
N ALA A 34 7.70 17.85 -8.71
CA ALA A 34 6.91 18.96 -8.19
C ALA A 34 6.04 18.49 -7.02
N PHE A 35 5.61 19.43 -6.20
CA PHE A 35 4.78 19.17 -5.03
C PHE A 35 3.54 20.05 -5.06
N GLY A 36 2.46 19.59 -4.43
CA GLY A 36 1.26 20.38 -4.22
C GLY A 36 0.42 19.81 -3.07
N ASP A 37 -0.40 20.66 -2.47
CA ASP A 37 -1.32 20.27 -1.41
C ASP A 37 -2.47 19.42 -1.97
N THR A 38 -2.71 19.54 -3.28
CA THR A 38 -3.66 18.72 -4.01
C THR A 38 -3.02 17.98 -5.18
N ARG A 39 -3.67 16.90 -5.63
CA ARG A 39 -3.26 16.19 -6.86
C ARG A 39 -3.20 17.09 -8.09
N GLY A 40 -4.14 18.03 -8.19
CA GLY A 40 -4.25 18.95 -9.33
C GLY A 40 -3.10 19.95 -9.34
N GLU A 41 -2.80 20.53 -8.18
CA GLU A 41 -1.70 21.46 -8.00
C GLU A 41 -0.34 20.81 -8.28
N ALA A 42 -0.07 19.63 -7.72
CA ALA A 42 1.18 18.91 -8.01
C ALA A 42 1.33 18.59 -9.50
N LEU A 43 0.22 18.29 -10.20
CA LEU A 43 0.22 18.04 -11.63
C LEU A 43 0.48 19.32 -12.44
N GLU A 44 -0.15 20.43 -12.07
CA GLU A 44 0.04 21.73 -12.72
C GLU A 44 1.51 22.18 -12.61
N GLU A 45 2.07 22.13 -11.40
CA GLU A 45 3.48 22.46 -11.16
C GLU A 45 4.44 21.52 -11.93
N ALA A 46 4.10 20.23 -12.03
CA ALA A 46 4.89 19.30 -12.82
C ALA A 46 4.83 19.57 -14.33
N ASN A 47 3.69 20.03 -14.86
CA ASN A 47 3.58 20.41 -16.26
C ASN A 47 4.43 21.65 -16.55
N VAL A 48 4.42 22.65 -15.67
CA VAL A 48 5.28 23.84 -15.81
C VAL A 48 6.74 23.43 -15.80
N ALA A 49 7.16 22.61 -14.83
CA ALA A 49 8.53 22.10 -14.78
C ALA A 49 8.90 21.29 -16.03
N LEU A 50 7.97 20.51 -16.59
CA LEU A 50 8.20 19.72 -17.79
C LEU A 50 8.45 20.60 -19.01
N SER A 51 7.65 21.65 -19.19
CA SER A 51 7.85 22.59 -20.30
C SER A 51 9.20 23.28 -20.21
N LEU A 52 9.63 23.70 -19.02
CA LEU A 52 10.96 24.27 -18.81
C LEU A 52 12.09 23.29 -19.15
N PHE A 53 11.98 22.04 -18.71
CA PHE A 53 12.97 21.01 -19.06
C PHE A 53 13.02 20.75 -20.57
N VAL A 54 11.87 20.72 -21.25
CA VAL A 54 11.84 20.53 -22.70
C VAL A 54 12.45 21.72 -23.43
N GLU A 55 12.14 22.93 -22.99
CA GLU A 55 12.75 24.17 -23.52
C GLU A 55 14.27 24.14 -23.34
N ASP A 56 14.77 23.85 -22.14
CA ASP A 56 16.21 23.78 -21.85
C ASP A 56 16.94 22.78 -22.78
N TYR A 57 16.39 21.57 -22.94
CA TYR A 57 16.97 20.56 -23.86
C TYR A 57 17.01 21.04 -25.31
N LEU A 58 15.94 21.71 -25.77
CA LEU A 58 15.87 22.24 -27.13
C LEU A 58 16.84 23.41 -27.34
N GLU A 59 17.06 24.26 -26.32
CA GLU A 59 18.01 25.36 -26.36
C GLU A 59 19.47 24.90 -26.34
N GLU A 60 19.79 23.87 -25.54
CA GLU A 60 21.12 23.28 -25.47
C GLU A 60 21.45 22.38 -26.68
N GLY A 61 20.44 22.03 -27.48
CA GLY A 61 20.56 21.15 -28.64
C GLY A 61 20.68 19.68 -28.26
N ASP A 62 20.27 19.34 -27.04
CA ASP A 62 20.28 17.98 -26.51
C ASP A 62 19.10 17.17 -27.04
N GLU A 63 19.29 15.85 -27.16
CA GLU A 63 18.22 14.94 -27.54
C GLU A 63 17.23 14.76 -26.38
N LEU A 64 15.96 15.08 -26.63
CA LEU A 64 14.88 14.84 -25.67
C LEU A 64 14.76 13.33 -25.37
N PRO A 65 14.63 12.92 -24.09
CA PRO A 65 14.43 11.53 -23.75
C PRO A 65 13.11 11.01 -24.34
N GLU A 66 13.08 9.76 -24.79
CA GLU A 66 11.83 9.23 -25.35
C GLU A 66 10.71 9.22 -24.28
N PRO A 67 9.51 9.76 -24.60
CA PRO A 67 8.39 9.68 -23.68
C PRO A 67 8.06 8.22 -23.36
N ARG A 68 7.83 7.92 -22.08
CA ARG A 68 7.29 6.61 -21.69
C ARG A 68 5.88 6.47 -22.25
N ARG A 69 5.78 5.87 -23.44
CA ARG A 69 4.51 5.41 -24.01
C ARG A 69 3.91 4.36 -23.09
N ALA A 70 2.59 4.16 -23.17
CA ALA A 70 1.99 2.92 -22.73
C ALA A 70 2.70 1.80 -23.48
N THR A 71 3.64 1.12 -22.82
CA THR A 71 4.47 0.10 -23.45
C THR A 71 3.55 -1.01 -23.95
N GLU A 72 3.49 -1.18 -25.27
CA GLU A 72 2.92 -2.38 -25.86
C GLU A 72 3.87 -3.53 -25.51
N TYR A 73 3.42 -4.45 -24.66
CA TYR A 73 4.18 -5.64 -24.31
C TYR A 73 3.93 -6.70 -25.36
N SER A 74 5.00 -7.23 -25.97
CA SER A 74 4.90 -8.28 -27.00
C SER A 74 4.31 -9.59 -26.48
N GLY A 75 4.23 -9.77 -25.15
CA GLY A 75 3.83 -11.03 -24.51
C GLY A 75 4.87 -12.15 -24.69
N GLN A 76 6.01 -11.87 -25.31
CA GLN A 76 7.04 -12.85 -25.62
C GLN A 76 8.28 -12.59 -24.76
N THR A 77 8.83 -13.65 -24.18
CA THR A 77 10.07 -13.57 -23.40
C THR A 77 10.91 -14.81 -23.67
N ARG A 78 12.16 -14.61 -24.11
CA ARG A 78 13.13 -15.69 -24.29
C ARG A 78 13.94 -15.86 -23.02
N LEU A 79 13.82 -17.01 -22.37
CA LEU A 79 14.53 -17.32 -21.13
C LEU A 79 15.63 -18.35 -21.37
N ARG A 80 16.69 -18.26 -20.56
CA ARG A 80 17.69 -19.31 -20.38
C ARG A 80 17.50 -19.91 -18.99
N MET A 81 17.64 -21.23 -18.89
CA MET A 81 17.54 -21.94 -17.62
C MET A 81 18.46 -23.16 -17.58
N PRO A 82 18.83 -23.64 -16.38
CA PRO A 82 19.55 -24.90 -16.23
C PRO A 82 18.79 -26.07 -16.88
N LYS A 83 19.52 -27.06 -17.41
CA LYS A 83 18.93 -28.24 -18.07
C LYS A 83 17.95 -29.00 -17.16
N TRP A 84 18.26 -29.10 -15.86
CA TRP A 84 17.41 -29.79 -14.90
C TRP A 84 16.04 -29.11 -14.75
N LEU A 85 15.99 -27.77 -14.76
CA LEU A 85 14.74 -27.03 -14.59
C LEU A 85 13.88 -27.15 -15.84
N HIS A 86 14.51 -27.07 -17.01
CA HIS A 86 13.82 -27.33 -18.27
C HIS A 86 13.21 -28.74 -18.28
N ALA A 87 13.99 -29.77 -17.94
CA ALA A 87 13.50 -31.16 -17.91
C ALA A 87 12.31 -31.33 -16.95
N ALA A 88 12.43 -30.83 -15.71
CA ALA A 88 11.36 -30.92 -14.72
C ALA A 88 10.07 -30.24 -15.18
N LEU A 89 10.16 -29.06 -15.82
CA LEU A 89 8.98 -28.35 -16.34
C LEU A 89 8.40 -29.03 -17.59
N SER A 90 9.25 -29.56 -18.48
CA SER A 90 8.80 -30.30 -19.66
C SER A 90 8.03 -31.56 -19.29
N GLU A 91 8.58 -32.37 -18.37
CA GLU A 91 7.90 -33.58 -17.90
C GLU A 91 6.57 -33.27 -17.21
N GLU A 92 6.49 -32.17 -16.45
CA GLU A 92 5.23 -31.74 -15.82
C GLU A 92 4.22 -31.28 -16.88
N ALA A 93 4.66 -30.60 -17.93
CA ALA A 93 3.79 -30.14 -19.00
C ALA A 93 3.21 -31.35 -19.77
N GLU A 94 4.03 -32.36 -20.04
CA GLU A 94 3.60 -33.63 -20.64
C GLU A 94 2.61 -34.38 -19.74
N ARG A 95 2.86 -34.47 -18.42
CA ARG A 95 1.92 -35.08 -17.46
C ARG A 95 0.55 -34.42 -17.47
N GLN A 96 0.50 -33.11 -17.67
CA GLN A 96 -0.72 -32.32 -17.71
C GLN A 96 -1.33 -32.20 -19.12
N ASP A 97 -0.71 -32.80 -20.14
CA ASP A 97 -1.10 -32.70 -21.55
C ASP A 97 -1.21 -31.24 -22.04
N VAL A 98 -0.23 -30.40 -21.67
CA VAL A 98 -0.15 -29.00 -22.08
C VAL A 98 1.24 -28.65 -22.61
N SER A 99 1.34 -27.56 -23.36
CA SER A 99 2.67 -27.05 -23.77
C SER A 99 3.45 -26.51 -22.57
N LEU A 100 4.78 -26.61 -22.63
CA LEU A 100 5.67 -26.00 -21.65
C LEU A 100 5.38 -24.50 -21.44
N ASN A 101 5.07 -23.77 -22.51
CA ASN A 101 4.71 -22.35 -22.42
C ASN A 101 3.42 -22.14 -21.62
N MET A 102 2.38 -22.95 -21.86
CA MET A 102 1.11 -22.87 -21.12
C MET A 102 1.33 -23.18 -19.63
N LEU A 103 2.12 -24.22 -19.32
CA LEU A 103 2.46 -24.55 -17.93
C LEU A 103 3.20 -23.39 -17.26
N MET A 104 4.20 -22.81 -17.93
CA MET A 104 4.96 -21.67 -17.40
C MET A 104 4.06 -20.45 -17.16
N VAL A 105 3.20 -20.12 -18.12
CA VAL A 105 2.24 -19.00 -18.00
C VAL A 105 1.30 -19.24 -16.81
N SER A 106 0.79 -20.46 -16.62
CA SER A 106 -0.11 -20.76 -15.50
C SER A 106 0.57 -20.62 -14.14
N PHE A 107 1.83 -21.06 -14.03
CA PHE A 107 2.63 -20.86 -12.81
C PHE A 107 2.91 -19.39 -12.54
N LEU A 108 3.29 -18.62 -13.56
CA LEU A 108 3.54 -17.19 -13.43
C LEU A 108 2.27 -16.43 -13.03
N ALA A 109 1.14 -16.71 -13.68
CA ALA A 109 -0.15 -16.11 -13.35
C ALA A 109 -0.56 -16.43 -11.90
N ARG A 110 -0.39 -17.67 -11.46
CA ARG A 110 -0.67 -18.08 -10.08
C ARG A 110 0.21 -17.36 -9.06
N GLN A 111 1.50 -17.16 -9.35
CA GLN A 111 2.40 -16.47 -8.42
C GLN A 111 2.08 -14.98 -8.32
N ILE A 112 1.81 -14.31 -9.44
CA ILE A 112 1.40 -12.90 -9.43
C ILE A 112 0.06 -12.72 -8.72
N GLY A 113 -0.91 -13.61 -8.95
CA GLY A 113 -2.21 -13.58 -8.27
C GLY A 113 -2.11 -13.72 -6.75
N LYS A 114 -1.28 -14.66 -6.26
CA LYS A 114 -1.04 -14.84 -4.81
C LYS A 114 -0.44 -13.60 -4.15
N GLU A 115 0.45 -12.90 -4.84
CA GLU A 115 1.05 -11.66 -4.33
C GLU A 115 -0.02 -10.56 -4.18
N GLN A 116 -0.90 -10.42 -5.18
CA GLN A 116 -1.99 -9.45 -5.13
C GLN A 116 -3.02 -9.76 -4.03
N GLU A 117 -3.38 -11.03 -3.84
CA GLU A 117 -4.28 -11.45 -2.77
C GLU A 117 -3.66 -11.23 -1.39
N ARG A 118 -2.38 -11.54 -1.21
CA ARG A 118 -1.68 -11.32 0.06
C ARG A 118 -1.63 -9.83 0.42
N SER A 119 -1.37 -8.96 -0.54
CA SER A 119 -1.41 -7.50 -0.33
C SER A 119 -2.81 -7.05 0.06
N ARG A 120 -3.86 -7.47 -0.67
CA ARG A 120 -5.25 -7.10 -0.33
C ARG A 120 -5.67 -7.57 1.06
N ILE A 121 -5.32 -8.79 1.46
CA ILE A 121 -5.62 -9.29 2.81
C ILE A 121 -4.86 -8.46 3.86
N THR A 122 -3.60 -8.13 3.58
CA THR A 122 -2.79 -7.29 4.46
C THR A 122 -3.40 -5.90 4.61
N ASP A 123 -3.86 -5.29 3.51
CA ASP A 123 -4.53 -3.99 3.50
C ASP A 123 -5.83 -4.01 4.31
N ILE A 124 -6.67 -5.04 4.10
CA ILE A 124 -7.92 -5.22 4.87
C ILE A 124 -7.61 -5.40 6.36
N LEU A 125 -6.59 -6.19 6.72
CA LEU A 125 -6.19 -6.39 8.11
C LEU A 125 -5.63 -5.11 8.72
N MET A 126 -4.86 -4.33 7.96
CA MET A 126 -4.36 -3.02 8.39
C MET A 126 -5.51 -2.03 8.61
N ASP A 127 -6.49 -1.98 7.70
CA ASP A 127 -7.66 -1.12 7.82
C ASP A 127 -8.55 -1.52 8.99
N PHE A 128 -8.74 -2.83 9.21
CA PHE A 128 -9.42 -3.34 10.40
C PHE A 128 -8.67 -2.95 11.67
N THR A 129 -7.35 -3.13 11.72
CA THR A 129 -6.52 -2.79 12.88
C THR A 129 -6.58 -1.30 13.19
N LYS A 130 -6.48 -0.43 12.18
CA LYS A 130 -6.67 1.02 12.31
C LYS A 130 -8.06 1.38 12.82
N ASN A 131 -9.10 0.73 12.29
CA ASN A 131 -10.47 0.97 12.74
C ASN A 131 -10.69 0.54 14.20
N VAL A 132 -10.17 -0.62 14.60
CA VAL A 132 -10.25 -1.11 15.98
C VAL A 132 -9.49 -0.19 16.94
N GLN A 133 -8.29 0.27 16.57
CA GLN A 133 -7.52 1.25 17.35
C GLN A 133 -8.25 2.60 17.48
N ARG A 134 -9.07 2.99 16.50
CA ARG A 134 -9.89 4.20 16.56
C ARG A 134 -11.12 4.07 17.45
N VAL A 135 -11.77 2.90 17.45
CA VAL A 135 -13.06 2.67 18.14
C VAL A 135 -12.88 2.23 19.59
N LEU A 136 -11.85 1.44 19.91
CA LEU A 136 -11.62 0.95 21.27
C LEU A 136 -11.41 2.06 22.32
N PRO A 137 -10.68 3.16 22.06
CA PRO A 137 -10.57 4.27 23.00
C PRO A 137 -11.93 4.94 23.30
N GLN A 138 -12.86 4.92 22.35
CA GLN A 138 -14.20 5.49 22.52
C GLN A 138 -15.14 4.55 23.28
N ALA A 139 -15.00 3.23 23.08
CA ALA A 139 -15.80 2.23 23.77
C ALA A 139 -15.40 2.06 25.24
N VAL A 140 -14.10 2.19 25.57
CA VAL A 140 -13.63 2.14 26.96
C VAL A 140 -14.12 3.37 27.75
N ASN A 141 -14.13 4.55 27.13
CA ASN A 141 -14.64 5.77 27.77
C ASN A 141 -16.18 5.85 27.88
N ALA A 142 -16.92 5.06 27.09
CA ALA A 142 -18.39 5.05 27.13
C ALA A 142 -18.96 4.26 28.32
N GLN A 143 -18.20 3.35 28.93
CA GLN A 143 -18.66 2.57 30.10
C GLN A 143 -18.34 3.23 31.46
N ASP A 144 -17.40 4.16 31.53
CA ASP A 144 -17.05 4.87 32.77
C ASP A 144 -18.06 5.95 33.19
N SER A 145 -18.95 6.40 32.29
CA SER A 145 -19.92 7.47 32.61
C SER A 145 -21.15 7.02 33.40
N THR A 146 -21.38 5.71 33.57
CA THR A 146 -22.51 5.18 34.37
C THR A 146 -22.19 4.99 35.85
N TYR A 147 -20.91 4.96 36.25
CA TYR A 147 -20.52 4.73 37.66
C TYR A 147 -20.31 6.01 38.48
N THR A 148 -20.15 7.18 37.84
CA THR A 148 -19.82 8.42 38.56
C THR A 148 -21.05 9.18 39.11
N GLN A 149 -22.28 8.90 38.64
CA GLN A 149 -23.50 9.54 39.16
C GLN A 149 -24.20 8.81 40.31
N ALA A 150 -23.81 7.56 40.64
CA ALA A 150 -24.42 6.82 41.76
C ALA A 150 -23.73 7.07 43.11
N ALA A 151 -22.59 7.80 43.15
CA ALA A 151 -21.78 8.00 44.35
C ALA A 151 -22.00 9.34 45.06
N SER A 152 -23.02 10.13 44.69
CA SER A 152 -23.30 11.47 45.25
C SER A 152 -24.69 11.63 45.88
N GLY A 153 -25.26 10.56 46.43
CA GLY A 153 -26.49 10.62 47.24
C GLY A 153 -26.41 9.63 48.39
N GLY A 154 -26.04 10.12 49.58
CA GLY A 154 -25.80 9.28 50.75
C GLY A 154 -27.06 8.70 51.39
N GLU A 155 -26.88 7.56 52.04
CA GLU A 155 -27.38 7.30 53.40
C GLU A 155 -26.52 6.18 54.02
N TYR A 156 -25.89 6.50 55.14
CA TYR A 156 -25.03 5.58 55.89
C TYR A 156 -25.93 4.70 56.76
N ILE A 157 -26.26 3.50 56.28
CA ILE A 157 -26.91 2.48 57.11
C ILE A 157 -25.81 1.58 57.67
N GLN A 158 -25.61 1.64 58.98
CA GLN A 158 -24.69 0.75 59.69
C GLN A 158 -25.24 -0.67 59.66
N ASP A 159 -24.46 -1.62 59.14
CA ASP A 159 -24.77 -3.04 59.25
C ASP A 159 -23.83 -3.69 60.30
N PRO A 160 -24.36 -4.17 61.44
CA PRO A 160 -23.60 -4.93 62.41
C PRO A 160 -23.70 -6.42 62.03
N VAL A 161 -22.59 -7.05 61.63
CA VAL A 161 -22.19 -8.41 62.04
C VAL A 161 -20.86 -8.72 61.37
N VAL A 162 -19.80 -8.49 62.13
CA VAL A 162 -18.51 -9.16 61.97
C VAL A 162 -18.66 -10.58 62.53
N ARG A 163 -18.58 -11.62 61.69
CA ARG A 163 -18.19 -12.99 62.06
C ARG A 163 -17.59 -13.66 60.82
N ASN A 164 -16.27 -13.77 60.72
CA ASN A 164 -15.42 -14.81 61.32
C ASN A 164 -14.90 -15.74 60.22
N LEU A 165 -13.67 -15.47 59.75
CA LEU A 165 -12.76 -16.50 59.27
C LEU A 165 -11.36 -16.19 59.80
N LYS A 166 -11.14 -16.51 61.08
CA LYS A 166 -9.82 -16.86 61.60
C LYS A 166 -9.75 -18.39 61.63
N SER A 167 -8.85 -18.98 60.86
CA SER A 167 -7.85 -19.94 61.35
C SER A 167 -7.12 -20.59 60.17
N GLY A 168 -5.96 -20.03 59.83
CA GLY A 168 -4.84 -20.81 59.35
C GLY A 168 -3.81 -20.89 60.46
N SER A 169 -3.45 -22.11 60.90
CA SER A 169 -2.09 -22.54 61.27
C SER A 169 -2.05 -23.93 61.94
N SER A 170 -1.21 -24.80 61.36
CA SER A 170 -0.39 -25.88 61.93
C SER A 170 -1.04 -27.13 62.56
N ASN A 171 -0.66 -28.31 62.04
CA ASN A 171 0.41 -29.11 62.67
C ASN A 171 0.89 -30.29 61.80
N GLN A 172 2.22 -30.50 61.86
CA GLN A 172 3.03 -31.73 61.66
C GLN A 172 2.95 -32.51 60.34
#